data_AF-A0A7K8DK30-F1
#
_entry.id   AF-A0A7K8DK30-F1
#
_cell.length_a   1.000
_cell.length_b   1.000
_cell.length_c   1.000
_cell.angle_alpha   90.00
_cell.angle_beta   90.00
_cell.angle_gamma   90.00
#
_symmetry.space_group_name_H-M   'P 1'
#
loop_
_entity.id
_entity.type
_entity.pdbx_description
1 polymer ?
#
loop_
_entity_poly.entity_id
_entity_poly.type
_entity_poly.pdbx_seq_one_letter_code
_entity_poly.pdbx_strand_id
1 'polypeptide(L)'
;QAKIACNAKDTAHTRAERNILEAVKHPFIVDLIYAFQTGGKLYLILECLSGGELFMQLEREGIFLEDTACFYLSEITLALGHLHSHGIIYRDLKPENIMLNSQGHIKLTDFGLCKESIHDGAVTHTFCGTIEYM
;
A
#
# COMPACT_ATOMS: atom_id res chain seq x y z
N GLN A 1 -12.29 -2.43 4.98
CA GLN A 1 -11.72 -3.76 5.35
C GLN A 1 -11.07 -3.67 6.73
N ALA A 2 -10.75 -4.79 7.42
CA ALA A 2 -10.08 -4.79 8.73
C ALA A 2 -8.82 -5.67 8.74
N LYS A 3 -7.70 -5.18 9.29
CA LYS A 3 -6.41 -5.90 9.44
C LYS A 3 -6.08 -6.13 10.93
N ILE A 4 -5.49 -7.28 11.27
CA ILE A 4 -5.18 -7.69 12.66
C ILE A 4 -3.71 -8.12 12.77
N ALA A 5 -2.99 -7.62 13.77
CA ALA A 5 -1.64 -8.07 14.12
C ALA A 5 -1.61 -8.74 15.50
N CYS A 6 -0.89 -9.86 15.64
CA CYS A 6 -0.95 -10.73 16.83
C CYS A 6 0.39 -10.92 17.58
N ASN A 7 1.54 -10.80 16.92
CA ASN A 7 2.86 -11.10 17.52
C ASN A 7 3.77 -9.87 17.57
N ALA A 8 4.82 -9.88 18.41
CA ALA A 8 5.65 -8.69 18.67
C ALA A 8 6.34 -8.11 17.41
N LYS A 9 6.84 -8.95 16.50
CA LYS A 9 7.39 -8.49 15.20
C LYS A 9 6.30 -7.88 14.32
N ASP A 10 5.16 -8.55 14.19
CA ASP A 10 4.00 -8.04 13.46
C ASP A 10 3.53 -6.70 14.04
N THR A 11 3.60 -6.55 15.36
CA THR A 11 3.17 -5.33 16.06
C THR A 11 4.04 -4.13 15.70
N ALA A 12 5.34 -4.31 15.51
CA ALA A 12 6.24 -3.22 15.11
C ALA A 12 5.97 -2.76 13.68
N HIS A 13 5.84 -3.70 12.74
CA HIS A 13 5.48 -3.41 11.34
C HIS A 13 4.09 -2.78 11.22
N THR A 14 3.09 -3.32 11.91
CA THR A 14 1.73 -2.77 11.89
C THR A 14 1.63 -1.41 12.59
N ARG A 15 2.48 -1.14 13.60
CA ARG A 15 2.55 0.21 14.19
C ARG A 15 3.15 1.23 13.22
N ALA A 16 4.18 0.85 12.47
CA ALA A 16 4.75 1.70 11.41
C ALA A 16 3.74 1.93 10.28
N GLU A 17 3.07 0.88 9.81
CA GLU A 17 1.98 0.96 8.83
C GLU A 17 0.88 1.92 9.30
N ARG A 18 0.44 1.83 10.56
CA ARG A 18 -0.50 2.79 11.14
C ARG A 18 0.03 4.22 11.08
N ASN A 19 1.28 4.48 11.47
CA ASN A 19 1.87 5.82 11.45
C ASN A 19 1.82 6.42 10.04
N ILE A 20 2.21 5.61 9.05
CA ILE A 20 2.22 6.03 7.64
C ILE A 20 0.81 6.39 7.22
N LEU A 21 -0.16 5.50 7.43
CA LEU A 21 -1.55 5.72 7.05
C LEU A 21 -2.23 6.87 7.81
N GLU A 22 -1.75 7.23 9.01
CA GLU A 22 -2.18 8.45 9.72
C GLU A 22 -1.57 9.73 9.12
N ALA A 23 -0.34 9.65 8.58
CA ALA A 23 0.42 10.78 8.08
C ALA A 23 0.12 11.13 6.61
N VAL A 24 -0.25 10.15 5.79
CA VAL A 24 -0.47 10.35 4.35
C VAL A 24 -1.95 10.40 4.01
N LYS A 25 -2.32 11.31 3.11
CA LYS A 25 -3.67 11.38 2.53
C LYS A 25 -3.57 11.69 1.05
N HIS A 26 -4.01 10.75 0.23
CA HIS A 26 -3.93 10.85 -1.22
C HIS A 26 -5.09 10.09 -1.87
N PRO A 27 -5.69 10.58 -2.97
CA PRO A 27 -6.80 9.90 -3.64
C PRO A 27 -6.49 8.45 -4.07
N PHE A 28 -5.22 8.12 -4.26
CA PHE A 28 -4.76 6.80 -4.71
C PHE A 28 -4.04 5.97 -3.64
N ILE A 29 -4.20 6.34 -2.37
CA ILE A 29 -3.73 5.57 -1.20
C ILE A 29 -4.96 5.21 -0.35
N VAL A 30 -4.96 4.01 0.22
CA VAL A 30 -6.04 3.56 1.11
C VAL A 30 -6.13 4.41 2.36
N ASP A 31 -7.34 4.85 2.71
CA ASP A 31 -7.58 5.63 3.93
C ASP A 31 -7.70 4.72 5.17
N LEU A 32 -7.00 5.11 6.24
CA LEU A 32 -7.23 4.61 7.59
C LEU A 32 -8.39 5.38 8.24
N ILE A 33 -9.48 4.68 8.53
CA ILE A 33 -10.67 5.25 9.17
C ILE A 33 -10.52 5.24 10.70
N TYR A 34 -10.14 4.09 11.26
CA TYR A 34 -9.93 3.93 12.70
C TYR A 34 -8.75 3.00 12.99
N ALA A 35 -8.02 3.27 14.08
CA ALA A 35 -7.04 2.35 14.64
C ALA A 35 -7.27 2.19 16.14
N PHE A 36 -7.31 0.95 16.63
CA PHE A 36 -7.47 0.67 18.06
C PHE A 36 -6.78 -0.62 18.46
N GLN A 37 -6.57 -0.79 19.76
CA GLN A 37 -5.85 -1.93 20.33
C GLN A 37 -6.69 -2.61 21.41
N THR A 38 -6.71 -3.94 21.41
CA THR A 38 -7.32 -4.74 22.48
C THR A 38 -6.62 -6.09 22.61
N GLY A 39 -6.43 -6.58 23.83
CA GLY A 39 -5.87 -7.92 24.10
C GLY A 39 -4.51 -8.20 23.44
N GLY A 40 -3.65 -7.18 23.31
CA GLY A 40 -2.34 -7.30 22.64
C GLY A 40 -2.38 -7.28 21.11
N LYS A 41 -3.56 -7.05 20.51
CA LYS A 41 -3.73 -6.96 19.05
C LYS A 41 -4.00 -5.52 18.61
N LEU A 42 -3.44 -5.15 17.47
CA LEU A 42 -3.71 -3.88 16.80
C LEU A 42 -4.68 -4.12 15.64
N TYR A 43 -5.74 -3.32 15.59
CA TYR A 43 -6.79 -3.35 14.58
C TYR A 43 -6.73 -2.07 13.76
N LEU A 44 -6.64 -2.23 12.43
CA LEU A 44 -6.71 -1.13 11.47
C LEU A 44 -7.99 -1.28 10.66
N ILE A 45 -8.86 -0.28 10.73
CA ILE A 45 -10.10 -0.18 9.96
C ILE A 45 -9.83 0.73 8.78
N LEU A 46 -9.75 0.13 7.60
CA LEU A 46 -9.47 0.81 6.34
C LEU A 46 -10.76 1.02 5.55
N GLU A 47 -10.75 1.98 4.62
CA GLU A 47 -11.82 2.09 3.64
C GLU A 47 -12.12 0.76 2.91
N CYS A 48 -13.33 0.63 2.40
CA CYS A 48 -13.77 -0.57 1.69
C CYS A 48 -13.63 -0.37 0.19
N LEU A 49 -12.81 -1.19 -0.45
CA LEU A 49 -12.52 -1.12 -1.88
C LEU A 49 -13.24 -2.26 -2.60
N SER A 50 -14.30 -1.91 -3.33
CA SER A 50 -15.22 -2.89 -3.93
C SER A 50 -14.79 -3.39 -5.31
N GLY A 51 -13.79 -2.76 -5.93
CA GLY A 51 -13.34 -3.10 -7.29
C GLY A 51 -12.39 -4.30 -7.35
N GLY A 52 -12.01 -4.86 -6.20
CA GLY A 52 -11.08 -6.00 -6.11
C GLY A 52 -9.63 -5.60 -6.35
N GLU A 53 -8.76 -6.60 -6.50
CA GLU A 53 -7.34 -6.41 -6.78
C GLU A 53 -7.11 -6.16 -8.27
N LEU A 54 -6.15 -5.29 -8.60
CA LEU A 54 -5.70 -5.05 -9.97
C LEU A 54 -5.12 -6.34 -10.58
N PHE A 55 -4.52 -7.21 -9.74
CA PHE A 55 -4.08 -8.55 -10.13
C PHE A 55 -5.19 -9.36 -10.81
N MET A 56 -6.39 -9.43 -10.19
CA MET A 56 -7.52 -10.19 -10.75
C MET A 56 -8.00 -9.60 -12.09
N GLN A 57 -7.94 -8.27 -12.21
CA GLN A 57 -8.24 -7.60 -13.47
C GLN A 57 -7.23 -7.99 -14.56
N LEU A 58 -5.95 -8.00 -14.23
CA LEU A 58 -4.89 -8.37 -15.17
C LEU A 58 -4.97 -9.85 -15.55
N GLU A 59 -5.23 -10.74 -14.60
CA GLU A 59 -5.39 -12.18 -14.84
C GLU A 59 -6.57 -12.46 -15.80
N ARG A 60 -7.68 -11.74 -15.62
CA ARG A 60 -8.87 -11.91 -16.47
C ARG A 60 -8.65 -11.41 -17.90
N GLU A 61 -8.00 -10.27 -18.07
CA GLU A 61 -7.72 -9.68 -19.38
C GLU A 61 -6.49 -10.31 -20.07
N GLY A 62 -5.62 -10.99 -19.30
CA GLY A 62 -4.33 -11.53 -19.74
C GLY A 62 -3.25 -10.47 -19.91
N ILE A 63 -3.54 -9.41 -20.66
CA ILE A 63 -2.66 -8.25 -20.82
C ILE A 63 -3.48 -6.97 -20.94
N PHE A 64 -3.03 -5.89 -20.31
CA PHE A 64 -3.61 -4.57 -20.53
C PHE A 64 -3.10 -3.96 -21.83
N LEU A 65 -4.02 -3.34 -22.57
CA LEU A 65 -3.67 -2.44 -23.66
C LEU A 65 -2.96 -1.19 -23.11
N GLU A 66 -2.17 -0.55 -23.96
CA GLU A 66 -1.31 0.58 -23.60
C GLU A 66 -2.07 1.70 -22.89
N ASP A 67 -3.25 2.08 -23.40
CA ASP A 67 -4.07 3.14 -22.80
C ASP A 67 -4.49 2.80 -21.35
N THR A 68 -4.91 1.56 -21.11
CA THR A 68 -5.29 1.07 -19.77
C THR A 68 -4.08 1.00 -18.84
N ALA A 69 -2.96 0.51 -19.35
CA ALA A 69 -1.72 0.45 -18.59
C ALA A 69 -1.24 1.86 -18.22
N CYS A 70 -1.29 2.81 -19.15
CA CYS A 70 -0.92 4.20 -18.95
C CYS A 70 -1.81 4.88 -17.89
N PHE A 71 -3.13 4.62 -17.94
CA PHE A 71 -4.07 5.11 -16.94
C PHE A 71 -3.68 4.68 -15.52
N TYR A 72 -3.53 3.37 -15.28
CA TYR A 72 -3.17 2.87 -13.94
C TYR A 72 -1.76 3.29 -13.52
N LEU A 73 -0.78 3.26 -14.43
CA LEU A 73 0.59 3.69 -14.13
C LEU A 73 0.66 5.17 -13.73
N SER A 74 -0.18 6.02 -14.33
CA SER A 74 -0.25 7.43 -13.98
C SER A 74 -0.70 7.62 -12.53
N GLU A 75 -1.74 6.91 -12.10
CA GLU A 75 -2.26 6.98 -10.73
C GLU A 75 -1.28 6.38 -9.71
N ILE A 76 -0.66 5.24 -10.04
CA ILE A 76 0.39 4.61 -9.23
C ILE A 76 1.57 5.58 -9.05
N THR A 77 2.00 6.24 -10.13
CA THR A 77 3.12 7.21 -10.09
C THR A 77 2.79 8.38 -9.18
N LEU A 78 1.55 8.90 -9.23
CA LEU A 78 1.11 9.98 -8.34
C LEU A 78 1.11 9.54 -6.86
N ALA A 79 0.63 8.32 -6.56
CA ALA A 79 0.66 7.77 -5.21
C ALA A 79 2.09 7.61 -4.68
N LEU A 80 2.99 7.03 -5.48
CA LEU A 80 4.40 6.85 -5.12
C LEU A 80 5.13 8.18 -4.96
N GLY A 81 4.88 9.14 -5.86
CA GLY A 81 5.43 10.50 -5.74
C GLY A 81 5.01 11.18 -4.44
N HIS A 82 3.75 11.01 -4.03
CA HIS A 82 3.26 11.49 -2.74
C HIS A 82 4.02 10.85 -1.56
N LEU A 83 4.17 9.53 -1.54
CA LEU A 83 4.93 8.83 -0.50
C LEU A 83 6.40 9.29 -0.45
N HIS A 84 7.04 9.39 -1.61
CA HIS A 84 8.44 9.81 -1.71
C HIS A 84 8.64 11.24 -1.21
N SER A 85 7.70 12.16 -1.49
CA SER A 85 7.75 13.53 -0.95
C SER A 85 7.62 13.60 0.58
N HIS A 86 7.12 12.54 1.22
CA HIS A 86 7.07 12.39 2.68
C HIS A 86 8.25 11.56 3.23
N GLY A 87 9.24 11.22 2.40
CA GLY A 87 10.39 10.39 2.80
C GLY A 87 10.01 8.94 3.12
N ILE A 88 8.96 8.42 2.45
CA ILE A 88 8.45 7.06 2.63
C ILE A 88 8.71 6.25 1.36
N ILE A 89 9.40 5.12 1.46
CA ILE A 89 9.55 4.15 0.36
C ILE A 89 8.56 2.99 0.57
N TYR A 90 7.77 2.68 -0.46
CA TYR A 90 6.72 1.66 -0.40
C TYR A 90 7.25 0.20 -0.35
N ARG A 91 8.24 -0.13 -1.19
CA ARG A 91 9.01 -1.40 -1.24
C ARG A 91 8.26 -2.70 -1.60
N ASP A 92 6.94 -2.70 -1.79
CA ASP A 92 6.20 -3.91 -2.21
C ASP A 92 5.17 -3.60 -3.29
N LEU A 93 5.60 -2.91 -4.35
CA LEU A 93 4.75 -2.57 -5.49
C LEU A 93 4.52 -3.81 -6.37
N LYS A 94 3.27 -4.29 -6.37
CA LYS A 94 2.79 -5.41 -7.18
C LYS A 94 1.27 -5.31 -7.38
N PRO A 95 0.69 -5.90 -8.44
CA PRO A 95 -0.75 -5.81 -8.71
C PRO A 95 -1.67 -6.29 -7.57
N GLU A 96 -1.20 -7.21 -6.73
CA GLU A 96 -1.92 -7.76 -5.56
C GLU A 96 -2.12 -6.72 -4.45
N ASN A 97 -1.17 -5.77 -4.31
CA ASN A 97 -1.25 -4.69 -3.34
C ASN A 97 -1.88 -3.40 -3.90
N ILE A 98 -2.49 -3.50 -5.10
CA ILE A 98 -3.19 -2.41 -5.74
C ILE A 98 -4.65 -2.82 -5.87
N MET A 99 -5.53 -2.10 -5.18
CA MET A 99 -6.96 -2.37 -5.23
C MET A 99 -7.69 -1.29 -6.02
N LEU A 100 -8.87 -1.62 -6.54
CA LEU A 100 -9.74 -0.70 -7.25
C LEU A 100 -10.89 -0.25 -6.35
N ASN A 101 -11.21 1.04 -6.39
CA ASN A 101 -12.44 1.56 -5.77
C ASN A 101 -13.66 1.29 -6.67
N SER A 102 -14.86 1.73 -6.24
CA SER A 102 -16.11 1.54 -6.98
C SER A 102 -16.17 2.27 -8.33
N GLN A 103 -15.27 3.23 -8.56
CA GLN A 103 -15.15 4.00 -9.80
C GLN A 103 -14.05 3.48 -10.71
N GLY A 104 -13.30 2.44 -10.29
CA GLY A 104 -12.20 1.87 -11.06
C GLY A 104 -10.86 2.60 -10.91
N HIS A 105 -10.71 3.52 -9.95
CA HIS A 105 -9.43 4.16 -9.64
C HIS A 105 -8.62 3.29 -8.66
N ILE A 106 -7.29 3.35 -8.80
CA ILE A 106 -6.39 2.56 -7.95
C ILE A 106 -6.26 3.14 -6.55
N LYS A 107 -5.98 2.24 -5.61
CA LYS A 107 -5.63 2.52 -4.23
C LYS A 107 -4.49 1.59 -3.84
N LEU A 108 -3.33 2.15 -3.50
CA LEU A 108 -2.25 1.37 -2.89
C LEU A 108 -2.69 0.89 -1.50
N THR A 109 -2.46 -0.38 -1.21
CA THR A 109 -2.76 -1.02 0.08
C THR A 109 -1.49 -1.60 0.71
N ASP A 110 -1.61 -2.37 1.79
CA ASP A 110 -0.50 -3.06 2.50
C ASP A 110 0.82 -2.28 2.67
N PHE A 111 0.91 -1.46 3.71
CA PHE A 111 2.08 -0.63 4.00
C PHE A 111 3.06 -1.30 4.98
N GLY A 112 2.90 -2.61 5.24
CA GLY A 112 3.70 -3.33 6.24
C GLY A 112 5.20 -3.39 5.95
N LEU A 113 5.57 -3.26 4.67
CA LEU A 113 6.96 -3.24 4.21
C LEU A 113 7.50 -1.84 3.94
N CYS A 114 6.72 -0.78 4.18
CA CYS A 114 7.19 0.58 3.94
C CYS A 114 8.37 0.97 4.86
N LYS A 115 9.13 1.98 4.43
CA LYS A 115 10.22 2.56 5.21
C LYS A 115 10.12 4.07 5.24
N GLU A 116 9.99 4.63 6.44
CA GLU A 116 9.95 6.08 6.71
C GLU A 116 11.36 6.66 6.93
N SER A 117 11.43 8.00 7.01
CA SER A 117 12.64 8.77 7.35
C SER A 117 13.80 8.56 6.38
N ILE A 118 13.47 8.40 5.10
CA ILE A 118 14.47 8.35 4.03
C ILE A 118 14.78 9.78 3.59
N HIS A 119 16.06 10.12 3.60
CA HIS A 119 16.61 11.38 3.10
C HIS A 119 17.46 11.10 1.85
N ASP A 120 17.75 12.13 1.05
CA ASP A 120 18.56 11.98 -0.16
C ASP A 120 19.91 11.28 0.15
N GLY A 121 20.17 10.20 -0.58
CA GLY A 121 21.38 9.36 -0.41
C GLY A 121 21.30 8.30 0.68
N ALA A 122 20.18 8.18 1.41
CA ALA A 122 20.00 7.10 2.37
C ALA A 122 19.75 5.76 1.67
N VAL A 123 20.42 4.70 2.15
CA VAL A 123 20.30 3.35 1.61
C VAL A 123 19.58 2.45 2.63
N THR A 124 18.67 1.61 2.16
CA THR A 124 18.02 0.59 3.00
C THR A 124 18.75 -0.75 2.86
N HIS A 125 19.11 -1.38 3.99
CA HIS A 125 19.82 -2.67 3.99
C HIS A 125 18.92 -3.88 4.25
N THR A 126 17.64 -3.67 4.55
CA THR A 126 16.69 -4.76 4.79
C THR A 126 16.31 -5.41 3.48
N PHE A 127 16.64 -6.71 3.33
CA PHE A 127 16.13 -7.53 2.24
C PHE A 127 14.64 -7.82 2.49
N CYS A 128 13.76 -7.22 1.70
CA CYS A 128 12.32 -7.36 1.78
C CYS A 128 11.66 -7.01 0.45
N GLY A 129 10.44 -7.50 0.25
CA GLY A 129 9.68 -7.37 -0.99
C GLY A 129 9.27 -8.76 -1.48
N THR A 130 8.56 -8.78 -2.59
CA THR A 130 8.15 -10.02 -3.26
C THR A 130 9.23 -10.43 -4.26
N ILE A 131 9.69 -11.68 -4.23
CA ILE A 131 10.90 -12.14 -4.95
C ILE A 131 10.81 -11.91 -6.46
N GLU A 132 9.63 -12.14 -7.03
CA GLU A 132 9.34 -11.96 -8.45
C GLU A 132 9.41 -10.49 -8.91
N TYR A 133 9.46 -9.55 -7.96
CA TYR A 133 9.42 -8.10 -8.18
C TYR A 133 10.70 -7.39 -7.67
N MET A 134 11.75 -8.13 -7.32
CA MET A 134 13.05 -7.62 -6.84
C MET A 134 14.15 -7.68 -7.90
#